data_AF-A0A967Z995-F1
#
_entry.id   AF-A0A967Z995-F1
#
_cell.length_a   1.000
_cell.length_b   1.000
_cell.length_c   1.000
_cell.angle_alpha   90.00
_cell.angle_beta   90.00
_cell.angle_gamma   90.00
#
_symmetry.space_group_name_H-M   'P 1'
#
loop_
_entity.id
_entity.type
_entity.pdbx_description
1 polymer ?
#
loop_
_entity_poly.entity_id
_entity_poly.type
_entity_poly.pdbx_seq_one_letter_code
_entity_poly.pdbx_strand_id
1 'polypeptide(L)'
;MIDLGEFFGADGVLAQHLPGFTHRDAQEAMASLIWQALQDRTHLVVEAGTGIGKTFAYLAPVLLAGREAVISTGTKTLQDQLFARDLPALGAAIGRPLSVALLKGRANYLCWHRFVLAQQGELGDPSWLHDLAGIERWARASASGDLTELHDLAESHGLKPWISSTVDNCLGMRCEHLDDCFVVKARREAQAADVVVVNHHLLLADLALKDSGFGELLPGADVVIVDEAHLLPDIAQQFFGVSVGTRELTGLTRDLLAEARAAGLGG
;
A
#
# COMPACT_ATOMS: atom_id res chain seq x y z
N MET A 1 -30.20 11.45 7.80
CA MET A 1 -29.47 10.53 8.67
C MET A 1 -29.51 9.20 7.94
N ILE A 2 -28.35 8.63 7.61
CA ILE A 2 -28.33 7.37 6.85
C ILE A 2 -28.59 6.26 7.86
N ASP A 3 -29.68 5.51 7.68
CA ASP A 3 -30.01 4.39 8.53
C ASP A 3 -29.17 3.18 8.11
N LEU A 4 -28.23 2.77 8.97
CA LEU A 4 -27.40 1.60 8.72
C LEU A 4 -28.24 0.31 8.69
N GLY A 5 -29.39 0.29 9.36
CA GLY A 5 -30.35 -0.82 9.27
C GLY A 5 -30.97 -0.95 7.89
N GLU A 6 -31.29 0.17 7.23
CA GLU A 6 -31.75 0.15 5.82
C GLU A 6 -30.63 -0.22 4.84
N PHE A 7 -29.36 -0.02 5.24
CA PHE A 7 -28.21 -0.38 4.41
C PHE A 7 -27.85 -1.86 4.50
N PHE A 8 -27.73 -2.39 5.72
CA PHE A 8 -27.29 -3.76 6.01
C PHE A 8 -28.41 -4.78 6.14
N GLY A 9 -29.66 -4.33 6.36
CA GLY A 9 -30.81 -5.20 6.62
C GLY A 9 -31.06 -6.26 5.54
N ALA A 10 -31.90 -7.24 5.88
CA ALA A 10 -32.19 -8.40 5.01
C ALA A 10 -32.68 -8.01 3.59
N ASP A 11 -33.43 -6.91 3.47
CA ASP A 11 -33.91 -6.34 2.21
C ASP A 11 -33.25 -4.98 1.88
N GLY A 12 -32.13 -4.67 2.56
CA GLY A 12 -31.45 -3.39 2.50
C GLY A 12 -30.66 -3.14 1.22
N VAL A 13 -29.99 -1.99 1.15
CA VAL A 13 -29.23 -1.55 -0.04
C VAL A 13 -28.19 -2.59 -0.48
N LEU A 14 -27.48 -3.22 0.47
CA LEU A 14 -26.51 -4.27 0.15
C LEU A 14 -27.17 -5.52 -0.42
N ALA A 15 -28.32 -5.94 0.10
CA ALA A 15 -29.06 -7.10 -0.41
C ALA A 15 -29.52 -6.91 -1.86
N GLN A 16 -29.85 -5.68 -2.24
CA GLN A 16 -30.31 -5.32 -3.58
C GLN A 16 -29.18 -5.28 -4.62
N HIS A 17 -27.96 -4.92 -4.21
CA HIS A 17 -26.83 -4.69 -5.11
C HIS A 17 -25.77 -5.80 -5.09
N LEU A 18 -25.74 -6.64 -4.06
CA LEU A 18 -24.76 -7.71 -3.89
C LEU A 18 -25.44 -9.08 -3.93
N PRO A 19 -25.35 -9.80 -5.06
CA PRO A 19 -25.86 -11.16 -5.17
C PRO A 19 -25.26 -12.07 -4.08
N GLY A 20 -26.11 -12.78 -3.34
CA GLY A 20 -25.69 -13.67 -2.27
C GLY A 20 -25.32 -12.97 -0.96
N PHE A 21 -25.61 -11.66 -0.82
CA PHE A 21 -25.56 -11.01 0.48
C PHE A 21 -26.55 -11.68 1.45
N THR A 22 -26.15 -11.77 2.71
CA THR A 22 -26.99 -12.28 3.79
C THR A 22 -26.76 -11.37 4.97
N HIS A 23 -27.84 -10.87 5.54
CA HIS A 23 -27.80 -10.05 6.75
C HIS A 23 -27.16 -10.83 7.90
N ARG A 24 -26.33 -10.13 8.68
CA ARG A 24 -25.65 -10.64 9.85
C ARG A 24 -25.65 -9.56 10.92
N ASP A 25 -26.26 -9.83 12.07
CA ASP A 25 -26.33 -8.88 13.19
C ASP A 25 -24.95 -8.35 13.59
N ALA A 26 -23.92 -9.22 13.59
CA ALA A 26 -22.56 -8.83 13.93
C ALA A 26 -21.96 -7.80 12.95
N GLN A 27 -22.34 -7.85 11.68
CA GLN A 27 -21.89 -6.89 10.66
C GLN A 27 -22.48 -5.51 10.91
N GLU A 28 -23.79 -5.45 11.17
CA GLU A 28 -24.53 -4.23 11.43
C GLU A 28 -24.12 -3.59 12.78
N ALA A 29 -23.91 -4.43 13.81
CA ALA A 29 -23.40 -3.98 15.10
C ALA A 29 -22.01 -3.36 14.96
N MET A 30 -21.10 -4.00 14.22
CA MET A 30 -19.77 -3.45 13.93
C MET A 30 -19.86 -2.12 13.18
N ALA A 31 -20.70 -2.03 12.15
CA ALA A 31 -20.89 -0.79 11.39
C ALA A 31 -21.44 0.35 12.26
N SER A 32 -22.36 0.04 13.18
CA SER A 32 -22.94 1.01 14.12
C SER A 32 -21.90 1.53 15.12
N LEU A 33 -21.06 0.66 15.67
CA LEU A 33 -19.95 1.05 16.54
C LEU A 33 -18.96 1.96 15.82
N ILE A 34 -18.62 1.62 14.57
CA ILE A 34 -17.71 2.43 13.75
C ILE A 34 -18.34 3.78 13.44
N TRP A 35 -19.62 3.82 13.05
CA TRP A 35 -20.33 5.08 12.82
C TRP A 35 -20.31 5.98 14.04
N GLN A 36 -20.58 5.44 15.22
CA GLN A 36 -20.52 6.20 16.46
C GLN A 36 -19.10 6.73 16.73
N ALA A 37 -18.07 5.89 16.58
CA ALA A 37 -16.68 6.32 16.74
C ALA A 37 -16.26 7.42 15.76
N LEU A 38 -16.81 7.42 14.53
CA LEU A 38 -16.61 8.50 13.56
C LEU A 38 -17.24 9.82 14.02
N GLN A 39 -18.44 9.79 14.60
CA GLN A 39 -19.09 11.00 15.12
C GLN A 39 -18.38 11.55 16.35
N ASP A 40 -18.02 10.65 17.27
CA ASP A 40 -17.39 11.00 18.55
C ASP A 40 -15.88 11.30 18.39
N ARG A 41 -15.31 11.02 17.21
CA ARG A 41 -13.88 11.15 16.88
C ARG A 41 -12.98 10.38 17.86
N THR A 42 -13.39 9.17 18.21
CA THR A 42 -12.69 8.30 19.17
C THR A 42 -12.00 7.13 18.47
N HIS A 43 -10.95 6.59 19.09
CA HIS A 43 -10.35 5.33 18.66
C HIS A 43 -11.25 4.15 19.02
N LEU A 44 -11.36 3.18 18.11
CA LEU A 44 -12.14 1.97 18.28
C LEU A 44 -11.29 0.76 17.89
N VAL A 45 -11.28 -0.26 18.75
CA VAL A 45 -10.71 -1.57 18.45
C VAL A 45 -11.85 -2.57 18.44
N VAL A 46 -12.00 -3.30 17.34
CA VAL A 46 -13.04 -4.32 17.18
C VAL A 46 -12.40 -5.66 16.87
N GLU A 47 -12.69 -6.66 17.67
CA GLU A 47 -12.45 -8.05 17.31
C GLU A 47 -13.68 -8.58 16.58
N ALA A 48 -13.47 -9.05 15.35
CA ALA A 48 -14.54 -9.52 14.49
C ALA A 48 -14.18 -10.85 13.83
N GLY A 49 -15.11 -11.82 13.92
CA GLY A 49 -14.95 -13.14 13.36
C GLY A 49 -14.73 -13.13 11.84
N THR A 50 -14.18 -14.21 11.30
CA THR A 50 -14.06 -14.38 9.85
C THR A 50 -15.45 -14.54 9.21
N GLY A 51 -15.59 -14.12 7.96
CA GLY A 51 -16.84 -14.32 7.20
C GLY A 51 -18.03 -13.44 7.61
N ILE A 52 -17.91 -12.56 8.61
CA ILE A 52 -19.00 -11.66 9.00
C ILE A 52 -19.22 -10.48 8.04
N GLY A 53 -18.34 -10.30 7.05
CA GLY A 53 -18.38 -9.15 6.14
C GLY A 53 -17.73 -7.88 6.72
N LYS A 54 -16.62 -8.04 7.46
CA LYS A 54 -15.85 -6.96 8.11
C LYS A 54 -15.55 -5.78 7.19
N THR A 55 -15.12 -6.08 5.95
CA THR A 55 -14.81 -5.08 4.93
C THR A 55 -15.96 -4.10 4.72
N PHE A 56 -17.16 -4.62 4.47
CA PHE A 56 -18.34 -3.77 4.29
C PHE A 56 -18.75 -3.06 5.58
N ALA A 57 -18.59 -3.74 6.73
CA ALA A 57 -18.92 -3.15 8.04
C ALA A 57 -18.09 -1.91 8.37
N TYR A 58 -16.78 -1.89 8.02
CA TYR A 58 -15.96 -0.69 8.24
C TYR A 58 -16.03 0.32 7.10
N LEU A 59 -16.18 -0.12 5.85
CA LEU A 59 -16.22 0.80 4.71
C LEU A 59 -17.52 1.59 4.63
N ALA A 60 -18.66 0.93 4.79
CA ALA A 60 -19.96 1.56 4.59
C ALA A 60 -20.14 2.81 5.47
N PRO A 61 -19.94 2.79 6.80
CA PRO A 61 -20.12 4.00 7.62
C PRO A 61 -19.15 5.13 7.23
N VAL A 62 -17.89 4.81 6.90
CA VAL A 62 -16.88 5.80 6.49
C VAL A 62 -17.28 6.47 5.18
N LEU A 63 -17.69 5.66 4.20
CA LEU A 63 -18.15 6.16 2.92
C LEU A 63 -19.45 6.95 3.10
N LEU A 64 -20.47 6.40 3.75
CA LEU A 64 -21.75 7.10 3.97
C LEU A 64 -21.57 8.44 4.71
N ALA A 65 -20.58 8.56 5.60
CA ALA A 65 -20.21 9.81 6.26
C ALA A 65 -19.47 10.83 5.35
N GLY A 66 -19.04 10.41 4.15
CA GLY A 66 -18.31 11.25 3.20
C GLY A 66 -16.89 11.58 3.65
N ARG A 67 -16.26 10.69 4.41
CA ARG A 67 -14.93 10.92 5.01
C ARG A 67 -13.82 10.44 4.09
N GLU A 68 -12.75 11.22 4.05
CA GLU A 68 -11.48 10.79 3.44
C GLU A 68 -10.83 9.74 4.35
N ALA A 69 -10.38 8.63 3.76
CA ALA A 69 -9.90 7.48 4.53
C ALA A 69 -8.63 6.84 3.96
N VAL A 70 -7.73 6.47 4.86
CA VAL A 70 -6.64 5.56 4.57
C VAL A 70 -6.97 4.19 5.15
N ILE A 71 -6.94 3.16 4.30
CA ILE A 71 -7.21 1.78 4.70
C ILE A 71 -5.92 1.00 4.58
N SER A 72 -5.42 0.51 5.70
CA SER A 72 -4.22 -0.30 5.77
C SER A 72 -4.57 -1.76 6.01
N THR A 73 -4.04 -2.65 5.17
CA THR A 73 -4.26 -4.10 5.30
C THR A 73 -2.95 -4.87 5.45
N GLY A 74 -3.04 -6.08 6.00
CA GLY A 74 -1.90 -6.94 6.30
C GLY A 74 -1.16 -7.48 5.08
N THR A 75 -1.86 -7.74 3.97
CA THR A 75 -1.25 -8.39 2.78
C THR A 75 -1.61 -7.69 1.48
N LYS A 76 -0.75 -7.82 0.47
CA LYS A 76 -0.99 -7.25 -0.87
C LYS A 76 -2.20 -7.88 -1.55
N THR A 77 -2.42 -9.18 -1.37
CA THR A 77 -3.58 -9.89 -1.91
C THR A 77 -4.89 -9.34 -1.35
N LEU A 78 -4.94 -9.07 -0.04
CA LEU A 78 -6.10 -8.40 0.56
C LEU A 78 -6.26 -6.97 0.05
N GLN A 79 -5.14 -6.27 -0.17
CA GLN A 79 -5.11 -4.93 -0.75
C GLN A 79 -5.76 -4.90 -2.14
N ASP A 80 -5.37 -5.85 -2.98
CA ASP A 80 -5.85 -6.01 -4.35
C ASP A 80 -7.32 -6.41 -4.38
N GLN A 81 -7.75 -7.32 -3.49
CA GLN A 81 -9.16 -7.69 -3.36
C GLN A 81 -10.02 -6.50 -2.94
N LEU A 82 -9.56 -5.75 -1.93
CA LEU A 82 -10.27 -4.58 -1.42
C LEU A 82 -10.48 -3.53 -2.52
N PHE A 83 -9.42 -3.25 -3.28
CA PHE A 83 -9.42 -2.26 -4.36
C PHE A 83 -10.19 -2.70 -5.60
N ALA A 84 -9.99 -3.94 -6.09
CA ALA A 84 -10.54 -4.38 -7.36
C ALA A 84 -11.99 -4.88 -7.26
N ARG A 85 -12.45 -5.28 -6.06
CA ARG A 85 -13.75 -5.92 -5.88
C ARG A 85 -14.61 -5.23 -4.83
N ASP A 86 -14.13 -5.12 -3.60
CA ASP A 86 -15.01 -4.76 -2.48
C ASP A 86 -15.40 -3.27 -2.51
N LEU A 87 -14.44 -2.37 -2.77
CA LEU A 87 -14.69 -0.92 -2.90
C LEU A 87 -15.58 -0.57 -4.11
N PRO A 88 -15.33 -1.08 -5.33
CA PRO A 88 -16.22 -0.85 -6.47
C PRO A 88 -17.65 -1.36 -6.22
N ALA A 89 -17.80 -2.54 -5.61
CA ALA A 89 -19.10 -3.11 -5.30
C ALA A 89 -19.88 -2.23 -4.30
N LEU A 90 -19.18 -1.69 -3.30
CA LEU A 90 -19.78 -0.78 -2.32
C LEU A 90 -20.08 0.60 -2.89
N GLY A 91 -19.21 1.15 -3.75
CA GLY A 91 -19.47 2.40 -4.47
C GLY A 91 -20.72 2.34 -5.33
N ALA A 92 -20.92 1.21 -6.03
CA ALA A 92 -22.14 0.95 -6.79
C ALA A 92 -23.39 0.91 -5.88
N ALA A 93 -23.30 0.25 -4.73
CA ALA A 93 -24.41 0.16 -3.77
C ALA A 93 -24.77 1.53 -3.15
N ILE A 94 -23.78 2.38 -2.86
CA ILE A 94 -24.00 3.73 -2.30
C ILE A 94 -24.54 4.70 -3.37
N GLY A 95 -24.35 4.40 -4.66
CA GLY A 95 -24.87 5.20 -5.75
C GLY A 95 -24.08 6.49 -6.00
N ARG A 96 -22.80 6.53 -5.64
CA ARG A 96 -21.92 7.69 -5.87
C ARG A 96 -20.55 7.25 -6.38
N PRO A 97 -19.92 8.03 -7.28
CA PRO A 97 -18.53 7.76 -7.66
C PRO A 97 -17.63 7.91 -6.43
N LEU A 98 -16.77 6.92 -6.19
CA LEU A 98 -15.75 6.96 -5.15
C LEU A 98 -14.40 7.14 -5.82
N SER A 99 -13.66 8.18 -5.45
CA SER A 99 -12.26 8.31 -5.85
C SER A 99 -11.42 7.40 -4.95
N VAL A 100 -10.97 6.28 -5.50
CA VAL A 100 -10.20 5.27 -4.77
C VAL A 100 -8.84 5.10 -5.44
N ALA A 101 -7.78 5.06 -4.65
CA ALA A 101 -6.42 4.77 -5.13
C ALA A 101 -5.80 3.60 -4.37
N LEU A 102 -5.00 2.81 -5.10
CA LEU A 102 -4.18 1.73 -4.56
C LEU A 102 -2.72 2.17 -4.54
N LEU A 103 -2.12 2.25 -3.36
CA LEU A 103 -0.72 2.64 -3.24
C LEU A 103 0.12 1.52 -2.62
N LYS A 104 1.10 1.05 -3.38
CA LYS A 104 2.04 0.01 -2.98
C LYS A 104 3.44 0.59 -2.75
N GLY A 105 4.32 -0.20 -2.17
CA GLY A 105 5.75 0.16 -2.11
C GLY A 105 6.37 0.21 -3.50
N ARG A 106 7.34 1.12 -3.72
CA ARG A 106 8.02 1.34 -5.02
C ARG A 106 8.57 0.09 -5.71
N ALA A 107 8.98 -0.93 -4.95
CA ALA A 107 9.49 -2.19 -5.47
C ALA A 107 8.41 -3.05 -6.17
N ASN A 108 7.15 -2.63 -6.11
CA ASN A 108 6.05 -3.25 -6.84
C ASN A 108 5.78 -2.60 -8.18
N TYR A 109 6.39 -1.45 -8.48
CA TYR A 109 6.19 -0.76 -9.75
C TYR A 109 7.39 -0.93 -10.66
N LEU A 110 7.15 -0.96 -11.98
CA LEU A 110 8.20 -0.88 -12.96
C LEU A 110 8.93 0.47 -12.84
N CYS A 111 10.26 0.43 -12.91
CA CYS A 111 11.11 1.61 -12.99
C CYS A 111 11.73 1.69 -14.39
N TRP A 112 11.25 2.62 -15.23
CA TRP A 112 11.73 2.81 -16.60
C TRP A 112 13.25 2.98 -16.68
N HIS A 113 13.85 3.76 -15.78
CA HIS A 113 15.30 3.93 -15.73
C HIS A 113 16.04 2.59 -15.58
N ARG A 114 15.64 1.78 -14.61
CA ARG A 114 16.29 0.49 -14.34
C ARG A 114 15.98 -0.54 -15.42
N PHE A 115 14.77 -0.48 -15.98
CA PHE A 115 14.37 -1.29 -17.12
C PHE A 115 15.25 -1.04 -18.36
N VAL A 116 15.55 0.22 -18.68
CA VAL A 116 16.43 0.59 -19.81
C VAL A 116 17.85 0.08 -19.58
N LEU A 117 18.40 0.26 -18.37
CA LEU A 117 19.72 -0.27 -18.01
C LEU A 117 19.77 -1.80 -18.13
N ALA A 118 18.68 -2.50 -17.77
CA ALA A 118 18.58 -3.94 -17.92
C ALA A 118 18.53 -4.36 -19.41
N GLN A 119 17.81 -3.63 -20.26
CA GLN A 119 17.81 -3.87 -21.71
C GLN A 119 19.18 -3.65 -22.36
N GLN A 120 19.97 -2.69 -21.85
CA GLN A 120 21.32 -2.41 -22.34
C GLN A 120 22.37 -3.40 -21.83
N GLY A 121 22.00 -4.32 -20.92
CA GLY A 121 22.92 -5.26 -20.29
C GLY A 121 23.83 -4.61 -19.24
N GLU A 122 23.55 -3.37 -18.83
CA GLU A 122 24.28 -2.67 -17.77
C GLU A 122 23.86 -3.13 -16.37
N LEU A 123 22.65 -3.72 -16.26
CA LEU A 123 22.11 -4.32 -15.05
C LEU A 123 21.54 -5.70 -15.34
N GLY A 124 21.76 -6.66 -14.43
CA GLY A 124 21.12 -7.96 -14.50
C GLY A 124 21.81 -8.97 -15.43
N ASP A 125 21.04 -9.99 -15.82
CA ASP A 125 21.50 -11.09 -16.67
C ASP A 125 21.08 -10.87 -18.14
N PRO A 126 22.00 -10.96 -19.11
CA PRO A 126 21.68 -10.84 -20.54
C PRO A 126 20.63 -11.85 -21.05
N SER A 127 20.43 -12.97 -20.37
CA SER A 127 19.39 -13.95 -20.72
C SER A 127 17.97 -13.40 -20.62
N TRP A 128 17.76 -12.28 -19.90
CA TRP A 128 16.44 -11.66 -19.72
C TRP A 128 15.96 -10.82 -20.90
N LEU A 129 16.77 -10.63 -21.95
CA LEU A 129 16.40 -9.78 -23.09
C LEU A 129 15.06 -10.18 -23.74
N HIS A 130 14.73 -11.47 -23.77
CA HIS A 130 13.44 -11.95 -24.27
C HIS A 130 12.28 -11.50 -23.36
N ASP A 131 12.42 -11.68 -22.06
CA ASP A 131 11.40 -11.33 -21.07
C ASP A 131 11.20 -9.82 -21.01
N LEU A 132 12.29 -9.03 -21.08
CA LEU A 132 12.24 -7.58 -21.11
C LEU A 132 11.42 -7.06 -22.28
N ALA A 133 11.50 -7.67 -23.47
CA ALA A 133 10.67 -7.28 -24.59
C ALA A 133 9.17 -7.51 -24.32
N GLY A 134 8.82 -8.58 -23.59
CA GLY A 134 7.45 -8.83 -23.11
C GLY A 134 6.99 -7.79 -22.10
N ILE A 135 7.84 -7.47 -21.13
CA ILE A 135 7.57 -6.47 -20.09
C ILE A 135 7.37 -5.10 -20.70
N GLU A 136 8.17 -4.70 -21.70
CA GLU A 136 8.02 -3.40 -22.34
C GLU A 136 6.63 -3.26 -22.97
N ARG A 137 6.17 -4.28 -23.70
CA ARG A 137 4.86 -4.29 -24.34
C ARG A 137 3.74 -4.18 -23.30
N TRP A 138 3.84 -4.92 -22.21
CA TRP A 138 2.90 -4.83 -21.09
C TRP A 138 2.94 -3.44 -20.45
N ALA A 139 4.12 -2.93 -20.13
CA ALA A 139 4.31 -1.67 -19.41
C ALA A 139 3.75 -0.47 -20.17
N ARG A 140 3.89 -0.46 -21.50
CA ARG A 140 3.31 0.58 -22.36
C ARG A 140 1.79 0.53 -22.42
N ALA A 141 1.18 -0.62 -22.13
CA ALA A 141 -0.27 -0.82 -22.09
C ALA A 141 -0.85 -0.76 -20.67
N SER A 142 -0.03 -0.89 -19.63
CA SER A 142 -0.46 -0.89 -18.23
C SER A 142 -0.77 0.53 -17.76
N ALA A 143 -1.91 0.68 -17.08
CA ALA A 143 -2.28 1.93 -16.44
C ALA A 143 -1.49 2.16 -15.13
N SER A 144 -1.20 1.09 -14.40
CA SER A 144 -0.62 1.13 -13.05
C SER A 144 0.90 0.93 -13.04
N GLY A 145 1.43 0.16 -14.01
CA GLY A 145 2.79 -0.35 -14.00
C GLY A 145 3.09 -1.26 -12.81
N ASP A 146 2.06 -1.87 -12.22
CA ASP A 146 2.17 -2.78 -11.09
C ASP A 146 2.67 -4.16 -11.53
N LEU A 147 3.90 -4.48 -11.12
CA LEU A 147 4.56 -5.73 -11.44
C LEU A 147 3.86 -6.96 -10.84
N THR A 148 2.91 -6.81 -9.90
CA THR A 148 2.09 -7.96 -9.45
C THR A 148 1.09 -8.43 -10.51
N GLU A 149 0.79 -7.60 -11.52
CA GLU A 149 -0.03 -8.02 -12.67
C GLU A 149 0.71 -9.02 -13.57
N LEU A 150 2.05 -9.05 -13.51
CA LEU A 150 2.91 -9.97 -14.25
C LEU A 150 3.10 -11.30 -13.49
N HIS A 151 2.02 -12.09 -13.38
CA HIS A 151 2.03 -13.36 -12.63
C HIS A 151 3.13 -14.34 -13.09
N ASP A 152 3.38 -14.47 -14.39
CA ASP A 152 4.27 -15.51 -14.93
C ASP A 152 5.73 -15.06 -15.15
N LEU A 153 5.95 -13.76 -15.35
CA LEU A 153 7.19 -13.24 -15.93
C LEU A 153 8.16 -12.64 -14.90
N ALA A 154 7.64 -12.18 -13.75
CA ALA A 154 8.44 -11.49 -12.74
C ALA A 154 8.98 -12.41 -11.64
N GLU A 155 8.28 -13.53 -11.34
CA GLU A 155 8.66 -14.45 -10.25
C GLU A 155 9.57 -15.58 -10.70
N SER A 156 9.54 -15.96 -11.97
CA SER A 156 10.26 -17.12 -12.53
C SER A 156 11.76 -16.89 -12.73
N HIS A 157 12.23 -15.64 -12.84
CA HIS A 157 13.61 -15.34 -13.26
C HIS A 157 14.39 -14.38 -12.34
N GLY A 158 13.83 -13.95 -11.20
CA GLY A 158 14.52 -13.02 -10.29
C GLY A 158 14.81 -11.64 -10.90
N LEU A 159 14.12 -11.29 -12.00
CA LEU A 159 14.28 -10.05 -12.75
C LEU A 159 13.72 -8.82 -12.01
N LYS A 160 12.68 -9.01 -11.17
CA LYS A 160 11.94 -7.93 -10.51
C LYS A 160 12.84 -6.89 -9.80
N PRO A 161 13.86 -7.24 -8.99
CA PRO A 161 14.75 -6.27 -8.36
C PRO A 161 15.57 -5.42 -9.35
N TRP A 162 15.73 -5.89 -10.59
CA TRP A 162 16.49 -5.22 -11.65
C TRP A 162 15.63 -4.28 -12.49
N ILE A 163 14.32 -4.44 -12.48
CA ILE A 163 13.36 -3.60 -13.21
C ILE A 163 12.49 -2.74 -12.28
N SER A 164 12.63 -2.87 -10.97
CA SER A 164 11.97 -2.04 -9.95
C SER A 164 13.02 -1.29 -9.11
N SER A 165 12.61 -0.27 -8.35
CA SER A 165 13.53 0.57 -7.56
C SER A 165 13.37 0.41 -6.05
N THR A 166 14.43 0.75 -5.32
CA THR A 166 14.45 0.91 -3.86
C THR A 166 14.61 2.38 -3.50
N VAL A 167 14.63 2.71 -2.19
CA VAL A 167 14.91 4.08 -1.74
C VAL A 167 16.33 4.49 -2.14
N ASP A 168 17.28 3.57 -2.01
CA ASP A 168 18.72 3.85 -2.20
C ASP A 168 19.14 3.99 -3.66
N ASN A 169 18.46 3.31 -4.59
CA ASN A 169 18.85 3.29 -6.01
C ASN A 169 17.98 4.19 -6.91
N CYS A 170 17.00 4.89 -6.35
CA CYS A 170 16.12 5.77 -7.10
C CYS A 170 16.77 7.15 -7.28
N LEU A 171 16.77 7.65 -8.51
CA LEU A 171 17.33 8.97 -8.84
C LEU A 171 16.45 10.14 -8.37
N GLY A 172 15.22 9.86 -7.92
CA GLY A 172 14.27 10.87 -7.47
C GLY A 172 13.97 11.90 -8.57
N MET A 173 14.00 13.19 -8.21
CA MET A 173 13.75 14.31 -9.12
C MET A 173 14.76 14.43 -10.27
N ARG A 174 15.93 13.76 -10.18
CA ARG A 174 16.94 13.74 -11.23
C ARG A 174 16.70 12.64 -12.29
N CYS A 175 15.65 11.84 -12.12
CA CYS A 175 15.33 10.77 -13.06
C CYS A 175 14.83 11.34 -14.39
N GLU A 176 15.42 10.94 -15.51
CA GLU A 176 14.98 11.35 -16.85
C GLU A 176 13.60 10.80 -17.23
N HIS A 177 13.15 9.73 -16.55
CA HIS A 177 11.84 9.10 -16.76
C HIS A 177 10.81 9.52 -15.71
N LEU A 178 10.95 10.71 -15.10
CA LEU A 178 10.07 11.15 -14.01
C LEU A 178 8.60 11.26 -14.45
N ASP A 179 8.36 11.79 -15.65
CA ASP A 179 6.99 12.00 -16.18
C ASP A 179 6.24 10.69 -16.41
N ASP A 180 6.97 9.62 -16.74
CA ASP A 180 6.42 8.28 -16.94
C ASP A 180 6.56 7.36 -15.72
N CYS A 181 7.03 7.88 -14.59
CA CYS A 181 7.26 7.09 -13.40
C CYS A 181 5.94 6.65 -12.74
N PHE A 182 5.67 5.35 -12.78
CA PHE A 182 4.49 4.74 -12.15
C PHE A 182 4.36 5.03 -10.66
N VAL A 183 5.48 5.09 -9.92
CA VAL A 183 5.46 5.45 -8.49
C VAL A 183 4.99 6.88 -8.28
N VAL A 184 5.41 7.81 -9.14
CA VAL A 184 4.99 9.23 -9.06
C VAL A 184 3.52 9.37 -9.44
N LYS A 185 3.08 8.68 -10.51
CA LYS A 185 1.68 8.66 -10.94
C LYS A 185 0.77 8.10 -9.85
N ALA A 186 1.08 6.92 -9.30
CA ALA A 186 0.31 6.30 -8.22
C ALA A 186 0.26 7.17 -6.95
N ARG A 187 1.35 7.87 -6.60
CA ARG A 187 1.34 8.83 -5.48
C ARG A 187 0.43 10.03 -5.75
N ARG A 188 0.46 10.59 -6.97
CA ARG A 188 -0.43 11.71 -7.34
C ARG A 188 -1.89 11.29 -7.30
N GLU A 189 -2.20 10.09 -7.79
CA GLU A 189 -3.55 9.51 -7.70
C GLU A 189 -3.98 9.31 -6.25
N ALA A 190 -3.10 8.77 -5.40
CA ALA A 190 -3.38 8.61 -3.98
C ALA A 190 -3.64 9.95 -3.27
N GLN A 191 -2.91 11.01 -3.63
CA GLN A 191 -3.12 12.35 -3.06
C GLN A 191 -4.43 13.01 -3.49
N ALA A 192 -5.03 12.55 -4.59
CA ALA A 192 -6.29 13.07 -5.12
C ALA A 192 -7.51 12.14 -4.83
N ALA A 193 -7.29 11.05 -4.10
CA ALA A 193 -8.32 10.06 -3.81
C ALA A 193 -8.99 10.30 -2.46
N ASP A 194 -10.30 10.05 -2.40
CA ASP A 194 -11.07 10.08 -1.14
C ASP A 194 -10.68 8.89 -0.26
N VAL A 195 -10.37 7.74 -0.89
CA VAL A 195 -9.98 6.52 -0.19
C VAL A 195 -8.67 5.98 -0.76
N VAL A 196 -7.67 5.84 0.10
CA VAL A 196 -6.39 5.24 -0.27
C VAL A 196 -6.21 3.91 0.42
N VAL A 197 -6.01 2.85 -0.37
CA VAL A 197 -5.71 1.52 0.13
C VAL A 197 -4.20 1.30 0.13
N VAL A 198 -3.63 1.00 1.29
CA VAL A 198 -2.20 0.76 1.53
C VAL A 198 -1.97 -0.55 2.27
N ASN A 199 -0.72 -0.99 2.35
CA ASN A 199 -0.33 -2.01 3.33
C ASN A 199 0.17 -1.37 4.63
N HIS A 200 0.31 -2.18 5.69
CA HIS A 200 0.84 -1.71 6.98
C HIS A 200 2.24 -1.11 6.88
N HIS A 201 3.12 -1.68 6.04
CA HIS A 201 4.48 -1.17 5.88
C HIS A 201 4.49 0.27 5.37
N LEU A 202 3.63 0.60 4.41
CA LEU A 202 3.56 1.93 3.84
C LEU A 202 2.88 2.93 4.79
N LEU A 203 1.85 2.50 5.52
CA LEU A 203 1.24 3.32 6.59
C LEU A 203 2.29 3.70 7.64
N LEU A 204 3.09 2.74 8.10
CA LEU A 204 4.10 2.98 9.12
C LEU A 204 5.29 3.78 8.59
N ALA A 205 5.66 3.58 7.32
CA ALA A 205 6.68 4.40 6.66
C ALA A 205 6.25 5.87 6.56
N ASP A 206 4.98 6.15 6.24
CA ASP A 206 4.43 7.50 6.23
C ASP A 206 4.46 8.15 7.62
N LEU A 207 4.06 7.41 8.67
CA LEU A 207 4.12 7.86 10.06
C LEU A 207 5.55 8.19 10.50
N ALA A 208 6.54 7.36 10.16
CA ALA A 208 7.94 7.61 10.49
C ALA A 208 8.53 8.83 9.75
N LEU A 209 8.12 9.05 8.50
CA LEU A 209 8.53 10.24 7.73
C LEU A 209 7.92 11.52 8.30
N LYS A 210 6.66 11.48 8.72
CA LYS A 210 5.99 12.59 9.41
C LYS A 210 6.67 12.96 10.72
N ASP A 211 7.04 11.97 11.53
CA ASP A 211 7.73 12.18 12.82
C ASP A 211 9.11 12.85 12.64
N SER A 212 9.83 12.50 11.58
CA SER A 212 11.12 13.11 11.23
C SER A 212 11.01 14.45 10.49
N GLY A 213 9.80 14.89 10.13
CA GLY A 213 9.54 16.16 9.42
C GLY A 213 9.87 16.14 7.92
N PHE A 214 10.12 14.98 7.32
CA PHE A 214 10.52 14.82 5.92
C PHE A 214 9.38 14.34 5.03
N GLY A 215 8.44 15.23 4.72
CA GLY A 215 7.38 15.03 3.72
C GLY A 215 6.33 13.97 4.08
N GLU A 216 5.34 13.82 3.20
CA GLU A 216 4.22 12.89 3.38
C GLU A 216 4.08 12.01 2.13
N LEU A 217 3.76 10.74 2.34
CA LEU A 217 3.48 9.76 1.29
C LEU A 217 1.99 9.66 1.01
N LEU A 218 1.20 9.63 2.09
CA LEU A 218 -0.24 9.47 2.07
C LEU A 218 -0.95 10.82 2.19
N PRO A 219 -2.16 10.99 1.63
CA PRO A 219 -2.93 12.21 1.85
C PRO A 219 -3.28 12.37 3.33
N GLY A 220 -3.69 13.59 3.70
CA GLY A 220 -4.46 13.79 4.92
C GLY A 220 -5.72 12.91 4.86
N ALA A 221 -6.08 12.31 5.99
CA ALA A 221 -7.28 11.49 6.08
C ALA A 221 -8.04 11.82 7.37
N ASP A 222 -9.36 11.88 7.27
CA ASP A 222 -10.24 12.00 8.43
C ASP A 222 -10.24 10.72 9.27
N VAL A 223 -10.02 9.57 8.62
CA VAL A 223 -10.12 8.24 9.21
C VAL A 223 -8.96 7.35 8.74
N VAL A 224 -8.34 6.65 9.68
CA VAL A 224 -7.41 5.55 9.38
C VAL A 224 -8.02 4.25 9.85
N ILE A 225 -8.20 3.32 8.92
CA ILE A 225 -8.68 1.96 9.21
C ILE A 225 -7.49 1.01 9.10
N VAL A 226 -7.25 0.22 10.15
CA VAL A 226 -6.23 -0.83 10.15
C VAL A 226 -6.93 -2.18 10.19
N ASP A 227 -6.98 -2.84 9.05
CA ASP A 227 -7.51 -4.19 8.90
C ASP A 227 -6.41 -5.22 9.14
N GLU A 228 -6.74 -6.35 9.77
CA GLU A 228 -5.75 -7.32 10.27
C GLU A 228 -4.70 -6.68 11.20
N ALA A 229 -5.15 -5.73 12.04
CA ALA A 229 -4.31 -4.94 12.95
C ALA A 229 -3.41 -5.76 13.90
N HIS A 230 -3.69 -7.05 14.08
CA HIS A 230 -2.84 -7.97 14.84
C HIS A 230 -1.43 -8.11 14.24
N LEU A 231 -1.25 -7.85 12.94
CA LEU A 231 0.05 -7.86 12.25
C LEU A 231 0.84 -6.55 12.44
N LEU A 232 0.18 -5.47 12.86
CA LEU A 232 0.77 -4.13 12.92
C LEU A 232 1.96 -4.04 13.91
N PRO A 233 1.92 -4.61 15.13
CA PRO A 233 3.00 -4.46 16.10
C PRO A 233 4.35 -4.99 15.59
N ASP A 234 4.36 -6.17 14.97
CA ASP A 234 5.59 -6.78 14.45
C ASP A 234 6.21 -5.96 13.31
N ILE A 235 5.37 -5.33 12.48
CA ILE A 235 5.84 -4.44 11.41
C ILE A 235 6.33 -3.11 12.00
N ALA A 236 5.64 -2.57 13.01
CA ALA A 236 6.03 -1.33 13.67
C ALA A 236 7.42 -1.42 14.31
N GLN A 237 7.80 -2.57 14.85
CA GLN A 237 9.16 -2.81 15.38
C GLN A 237 10.26 -2.58 14.34
N GLN A 238 9.99 -2.80 13.05
CA GLN A 238 10.99 -2.60 11.98
C GLN A 238 11.21 -1.12 11.65
N PHE A 239 10.22 -0.26 11.89
CA PHE A 239 10.27 1.16 11.58
C PHE A 239 10.69 2.02 12.77
N PHE A 240 10.22 1.68 13.98
CA PHE A 240 10.47 2.45 15.20
C PHE A 240 11.47 1.76 16.14
N GLY A 241 11.93 0.56 15.79
CA GLY A 241 12.99 -0.14 16.49
C GLY A 241 14.37 0.22 15.95
N VAL A 242 15.37 0.15 16.83
CA VAL A 242 16.78 0.20 16.43
C VAL A 242 17.28 -1.24 16.34
N SER A 243 17.78 -1.64 15.19
CA SER A 243 18.46 -2.93 15.03
C SER A 243 19.94 -2.69 14.74
N VAL A 244 20.80 -3.57 15.27
CA VAL A 244 22.25 -3.52 15.05
C VAL A 244 22.69 -4.90 14.60
N GLY A 245 23.06 -5.02 13.34
CA GLY A 245 23.51 -6.26 12.73
C GLY A 245 25.04 -6.44 12.78
N THR A 246 25.49 -7.70 12.74
CA THR A 246 26.93 -8.02 12.70
C THR A 246 27.66 -7.39 11.52
N ARG A 247 27.01 -7.27 10.34
CA ARG A 247 27.61 -6.62 9.17
C ARG A 247 27.85 -5.13 9.40
N GLU A 248 26.92 -4.43 10.04
CA GLU A 248 27.04 -2.99 10.33
C GLU A 248 28.13 -2.74 11.36
N LEU A 249 28.18 -3.54 12.44
CA LEU A 249 29.26 -3.47 13.43
C LEU A 249 30.64 -3.76 12.83
N THR A 250 30.72 -4.75 11.94
CA THR A 250 31.97 -5.09 11.24
C THR A 250 32.39 -3.97 10.29
N GLY A 251 31.42 -3.36 9.58
CA GLY A 251 31.65 -2.18 8.74
C GLY A 251 32.18 -1.01 9.57
N LEU A 252 31.48 -0.63 10.63
CA LEU A 252 31.88 0.44 11.55
C LEU A 252 33.27 0.20 12.14
N THR A 253 33.58 -1.03 12.56
CA THR A 253 34.90 -1.38 13.10
C THR A 253 36.00 -1.19 12.04
N ARG A 254 35.72 -1.57 10.79
CA ARG A 254 36.65 -1.38 9.69
C ARG A 254 36.91 0.10 9.41
N ASP A 255 35.85 0.90 9.40
CA ASP A 255 35.93 2.34 9.15
C ASP A 255 36.70 3.05 10.29
N LEU A 256 36.41 2.70 11.55
CA LEU A 256 37.14 3.20 12.72
C LEU A 256 38.64 2.86 12.67
N LEU A 257 38.99 1.63 12.30
CA LEU A 257 40.40 1.22 12.17
C LEU A 257 41.11 1.94 11.01
N ALA A 258 40.40 2.22 9.92
CA ALA A 258 40.95 2.97 8.79
C ALA A 258 41.25 4.43 9.20
N GLU A 259 40.30 5.08 9.86
CA GLU A 259 40.46 6.45 10.37
C GLU A 259 41.53 6.55 11.47
N ALA A 260 41.58 5.59 12.39
CA ALA A 260 42.61 5.55 13.43
C ALA A 260 44.02 5.45 12.84
N ARG A 261 44.21 4.60 11.81
CA ARG A 261 45.49 4.52 11.08
C ARG A 261 45.81 5.84 10.36
N ALA A 262 44.84 6.47 9.71
CA ALA A 262 45.04 7.75 9.04
C ALA A 262 45.43 8.87 10.03
N ALA A 263 44.90 8.84 11.24
CA ALA A 263 45.23 9.76 12.33
C ALA A 263 46.55 9.43 13.07
N GLY A 264 47.27 8.37 12.66
CA GLY A 264 48.50 7.93 13.34
C GLY A 264 48.26 7.23 14.68
N LEU A 265 47.02 6.89 14.99
CA LEU A 265 46.59 6.12 16.15
C LEU A 265 46.55 4.63 15.77
N GLY A 266 47.71 4.04 15.47
CA GLY A 266 47.77 2.66 14.99
C GLY A 266 49.13 2.02 15.24
N GLY A 267 49.41 1.71 16.50
CA GLY A 267 50.37 0.68 16.91
C GLY A 267 49.67 -0.64 17.17
#